data_AF-A0A7W0Y2Z0-F1
#
_entry.id   AF-A0A7W0Y2Z0-F1
#
_cell.length_a   1.000
_cell.length_b   1.000
_cell.length_c   1.000
_cell.angle_alpha   90.00
_cell.angle_beta   90.00
_cell.angle_gamma   90.00
#
_symmetry.space_group_name_H-M   'P 1'
#
loop_
_entity.id
_entity.type
_entity.pdbx_description
1 polymer ?
#
loop_
_entity_poly.entity_id
_entity_poly.type
_entity_poly.pdbx_seq_one_letter_code
_entity_poly.pdbx_strand_id
1 'polypeptide(L)'
;LIAMRAVLQLFKAPVPSDVKITLLMDGTEIASGQLDRAALRDVLALEAAAPGIAGTHEWKVIAEPAVPGLGYALVLNSWVPWRKETTNQGLELALPARVDGNVGKASELTITAIAPSGTDLHITQALPAGVQVDTPSLQALVTANAITRFELSDGKLELFVHALDPGQTFTAKYKVIPTLAGTLHSAASQIEQGASAFHVQPTTWIIK
;
A
#
# COMPACT_ATOMS: atom_id res chain seq x y z
N LEU A 1 19.01 -28.42 11.68
CA LEU A 1 19.62 -27.98 12.97
C LEU A 1 21.15 -27.85 12.97
N ILE A 2 21.87 -28.26 11.92
CA ILE A 2 23.34 -28.13 11.82
C ILE A 2 23.78 -26.69 11.48
N ALA A 3 23.07 -26.01 10.56
CA ALA A 3 23.37 -24.62 10.18
C ALA A 3 23.27 -23.63 11.36
N MET A 4 22.26 -23.78 12.23
CA MET A 4 22.04 -22.91 13.39
C MET A 4 23.10 -23.13 14.49
N ARG A 5 23.65 -24.34 14.65
CA ARG A 5 24.79 -24.61 15.54
C ARG A 5 26.09 -24.01 14.99
N ALA A 6 26.29 -24.01 13.68
CA ALA A 6 27.45 -23.39 13.05
C ALA A 6 27.43 -21.86 13.20
N VAL A 7 26.26 -21.22 13.06
CA VAL A 7 26.07 -19.78 13.30
C VAL A 7 26.40 -19.42 14.76
N LEU A 8 25.90 -20.19 15.73
CA LEU A 8 26.21 -19.97 17.16
C LEU A 8 27.69 -20.20 17.50
N GLN A 9 28.41 -21.05 16.75
CA GLN A 9 29.85 -21.22 16.90
C GLN A 9 30.69 -20.12 16.24
N LEU A 10 30.12 -19.36 15.30
CA LEU A 10 30.79 -18.25 14.64
C LEU A 10 30.95 -17.03 15.58
N PHE A 11 29.99 -16.83 16.48
CA PHE A 11 30.00 -15.75 17.48
C PHE A 11 30.80 -16.12 18.75
N LYS A 12 32.03 -16.65 18.61
CA LYS A 12 32.91 -16.91 19.77
C LYS A 12 33.55 -15.65 20.33
N ALA A 13 33.72 -14.61 19.51
CA ALA A 13 34.14 -13.30 19.96
C ALA A 13 32.88 -12.45 20.22
N PRO A 14 32.78 -11.77 21.38
CA PRO A 14 31.66 -10.89 21.61
C PRO A 14 31.66 -9.76 20.59
N VAL A 15 30.48 -9.42 20.07
CA VAL A 15 30.32 -8.19 19.28
C VAL A 15 30.79 -7.01 20.15
N PRO A 16 31.64 -6.10 19.63
CA PRO A 16 32.05 -4.91 20.36
C PRO A 16 30.83 -4.13 20.87
N SER A 17 30.97 -3.44 22.01
CA SER A 17 29.84 -2.73 22.65
C SER A 17 29.28 -1.60 21.80
N ASP A 18 30.07 -1.05 20.88
CA ASP A 18 29.80 0.21 20.21
C ASP A 18 30.05 0.09 18.69
N VAL A 19 29.34 -0.84 18.03
CA VAL A 19 29.44 -0.98 16.57
C VAL A 19 28.49 0.03 15.93
N LYS A 20 29.04 1.10 15.35
CA LYS A 20 28.30 2.03 14.50
C LYS A 20 28.13 1.41 13.12
N ILE A 21 26.89 1.34 12.65
CA ILE A 21 26.55 0.99 11.27
C ILE A 21 26.17 2.27 10.53
N THR A 22 26.82 2.52 9.40
CA THR A 22 26.56 3.69 8.55
C THR A 22 26.18 3.23 7.14
N LEU A 23 25.07 3.76 6.61
CA LEU A 23 24.64 3.58 5.24
C LEU A 23 24.99 4.84 4.43
N LEU A 24 25.72 4.65 3.34
CA LEU A 24 26.08 5.70 2.41
C LEU A 24 25.49 5.45 1.03
N MET A 25 25.11 6.55 0.38
CA MET A 25 24.74 6.63 -1.03
C MET A 25 25.72 7.61 -1.69
N ASP A 26 26.47 7.13 -2.68
CA ASP A 26 27.52 7.90 -3.39
C ASP A 26 28.51 8.60 -2.45
N GLY A 27 28.90 7.90 -1.38
CA GLY A 27 29.83 8.42 -0.37
C GLY A 27 29.23 9.42 0.63
N THR A 28 27.93 9.76 0.52
CA THR A 28 27.22 10.59 1.51
C THR A 28 26.48 9.71 2.50
N GLU A 29 26.68 9.94 3.80
CA GLU A 29 25.91 9.26 4.87
C GLU A 29 24.44 9.66 4.78
N ILE A 30 23.56 8.68 4.59
CA ILE A 30 22.10 8.89 4.56
C ILE A 30 21.41 8.35 5.82
N ALA A 31 22.03 7.38 6.51
CA ALA A 31 21.56 6.86 7.78
C ALA A 31 22.72 6.29 8.60
N SER A 32 22.60 6.34 9.93
CA SER A 32 23.44 5.56 10.82
C SER A 32 22.68 5.09 12.07
N GLY A 33 23.20 4.02 12.68
CA GLY A 33 22.66 3.46 13.90
C GLY A 33 23.73 2.69 14.68
N GLN A 34 23.41 2.28 15.89
CA GLN A 34 24.29 1.50 16.73
C GLN A 34 23.71 0.12 16.97
N LEU A 35 24.56 -0.89 16.89
CA LEU A 35 24.17 -2.27 17.14
C LEU A 35 24.23 -2.55 18.64
N ASP A 36 23.08 -2.78 19.26
CA ASP A 36 22.99 -3.05 20.69
C ASP A 36 23.36 -4.51 21.00
N ARG A 37 24.42 -4.68 21.78
CA ARG A 37 24.90 -5.99 22.25
C ARG A 37 23.91 -6.69 23.18
N ALA A 38 23.04 -5.95 23.88
CA ALA A 38 21.97 -6.55 24.68
C ALA A 38 20.85 -7.13 23.81
N ALA A 39 20.76 -6.69 22.55
CA ALA A 39 19.69 -7.00 21.61
C ALA A 39 20.20 -7.67 20.31
N LEU A 40 21.23 -8.52 20.38
CA LEU A 40 21.82 -9.21 19.21
C LEU A 40 20.87 -10.10 18.39
N ARG A 41 19.67 -10.36 18.91
CA ARG A 41 18.61 -11.10 18.20
C ARG A 41 17.69 -10.20 17.39
N ASP A 42 17.79 -8.90 17.61
CA ASP A 42 16.99 -7.89 16.94
C ASP A 42 17.76 -7.34 15.74
N VAL A 43 17.03 -7.05 14.67
CA VAL A 43 17.60 -6.49 13.44
C VAL A 43 17.67 -4.97 13.61
N LEU A 44 18.86 -4.40 13.47
CA LEU A 44 19.02 -2.95 13.37
C LEU A 44 18.48 -2.48 12.00
N ALA A 45 17.31 -1.85 12.00
CA ALA A 45 16.73 -1.23 10.81
C ALA A 45 17.24 0.21 10.67
N LEU A 46 17.77 0.56 9.48
CA LEU A 46 18.14 1.91 9.11
C LEU A 46 17.19 2.39 8.01
N GLU A 47 16.30 3.33 8.35
CA GLU A 47 15.36 3.93 7.41
C GLU A 47 15.79 5.34 7.05
N ALA A 48 15.93 5.63 5.76
CA ALA A 48 16.25 6.96 5.26
C ALA A 48 15.64 7.20 3.88
N ALA A 49 15.41 8.48 3.58
CA ALA A 49 15.10 8.91 2.21
C ALA A 49 16.36 8.80 1.33
N ALA A 50 16.18 8.42 0.07
CA ALA A 50 17.21 8.42 -0.96
C ALA A 50 16.93 9.54 -1.98
N PRO A 51 17.23 10.82 -1.67
CA PRO A 51 16.96 11.92 -2.58
C PRO A 51 17.83 11.81 -3.84
N GLY A 52 17.25 12.04 -5.02
CA GLY A 52 18.02 12.01 -6.27
C GLY A 52 18.40 10.61 -6.76
N ILE A 53 17.67 9.56 -6.34
CA ILE A 53 17.90 8.14 -6.69
C ILE A 53 17.76 7.77 -8.18
N ALA A 54 17.60 8.77 -9.06
CA ALA A 54 17.46 8.53 -10.49
C ALA A 54 18.82 8.17 -11.09
N GLY A 55 18.96 6.92 -11.54
CA GLY A 55 20.16 6.41 -12.20
C GLY A 55 20.88 5.34 -11.39
N THR A 56 22.17 5.17 -11.65
CA THR A 56 23.02 4.21 -10.96
C THR A 56 23.72 4.89 -9.79
N HIS A 57 23.63 4.28 -8.60
CA HIS A 57 24.24 4.78 -7.36
C HIS A 57 25.11 3.72 -6.70
N GLU A 58 26.16 4.17 -6.01
CA GLU A 58 26.99 3.30 -5.18
C GLU A 58 26.46 3.27 -3.75
N TRP A 59 26.13 2.07 -3.28
CA TRP A 59 25.63 1.83 -1.92
C TRP A 59 26.71 1.21 -1.07
N LYS A 60 27.01 1.81 0.08
CA LYS A 60 28.02 1.30 1.00
C LYS A 60 27.48 1.19 2.42
N VAL A 61 27.66 0.03 3.03
CA VAL A 61 27.41 -0.17 4.46
C VAL A 61 28.75 -0.32 5.16
N ILE A 62 28.97 0.46 6.21
CA ILE A 62 30.19 0.45 7.01
C ILE A 62 29.84 0.05 8.44
N ALA A 63 30.58 -0.90 8.99
CA ALA A 63 30.52 -1.25 10.41
C ALA A 63 31.84 -0.86 11.07
N GLU A 64 31.78 -0.01 12.09
CA GLU A 64 32.94 0.46 12.84
C GLU A 64 32.75 0.20 14.34
N PRO A 65 33.62 -0.63 14.97
CA PRO A 65 34.69 -1.42 14.34
C PRO A 65 34.15 -2.53 13.42
N ALA A 66 34.97 -3.01 12.50
CA ALA A 66 34.59 -4.08 11.59
C ALA A 66 34.29 -5.38 12.36
N VAL A 67 33.08 -5.91 12.19
CA VAL A 67 32.65 -7.16 12.82
C VAL A 67 32.49 -8.26 11.76
N PRO A 68 33.34 -9.29 11.76
CA PRO A 68 33.17 -10.43 10.88
C PRO A 68 31.84 -11.15 11.13
N GLY A 69 31.12 -11.50 10.05
CA GLY A 69 29.90 -12.30 10.12
C GLY A 69 28.59 -11.51 10.27
N LEU A 70 28.61 -10.17 10.25
CA LEU A 70 27.37 -9.40 10.10
C LEU A 70 26.75 -9.61 8.72
N GLY A 71 25.45 -9.92 8.71
CA GLY A 71 24.64 -9.97 7.51
C GLY A 71 23.91 -8.65 7.31
N TYR A 72 23.77 -8.22 6.06
CA TYR A 72 23.09 -6.98 5.68
C TYR A 72 22.00 -7.29 4.65
N ALA A 73 20.86 -6.61 4.76
CA ALA A 73 19.81 -6.60 3.76
C ALA A 73 19.47 -5.15 3.43
N LEU A 74 19.40 -4.82 2.14
CA LEU A 74 19.02 -3.50 1.65
C LEU A 74 17.70 -3.62 0.88
N VAL A 75 16.73 -2.78 1.23
CA VAL A 75 15.47 -2.64 0.50
C VAL A 75 15.36 -1.19 0.03
N LEU A 76 15.17 -0.99 -1.27
CA LEU A 76 14.89 0.31 -1.85
C LEU A 76 13.42 0.35 -2.28
N ASN A 77 12.67 1.27 -1.70
CA ASN A 77 11.29 1.54 -2.08
C ASN A 77 11.23 2.84 -2.87
N SER A 78 10.55 2.83 -4.01
CA SER A 78 10.31 4.02 -4.83
C SER A 78 8.87 4.08 -5.29
N TRP A 79 8.37 5.29 -5.51
CA TRP A 79 7.00 5.56 -5.93
C TRP A 79 7.01 6.67 -6.98
N VAL A 80 6.12 6.57 -7.98
CA VAL A 80 5.91 7.65 -8.95
C VAL A 80 4.82 8.59 -8.40
N PRO A 81 5.05 9.92 -8.35
CA PRO A 81 4.02 10.85 -7.92
C PRO A 81 2.76 10.72 -8.78
N TRP A 82 1.61 10.54 -8.12
CA TRP A 82 0.31 10.52 -8.79
C TRP A 82 0.04 11.90 -9.43
N ARG A 83 -0.05 11.93 -10.76
CA ARG A 83 -0.45 13.16 -11.48
C ARG A 83 -1.96 13.14 -11.61
N LYS A 84 -2.63 14.12 -10.98
CA LYS A 84 -4.08 14.30 -11.15
C LYS A 84 -4.34 14.61 -12.63
N GLU A 85 -5.12 13.76 -13.29
CA GLU A 85 -5.57 14.01 -14.65
C GLU A 85 -6.37 15.32 -14.70
N THR A 86 -6.03 16.20 -15.63
CA THR A 86 -6.61 17.55 -15.77
C THR A 86 -7.88 17.56 -16.61
N THR A 87 -8.14 16.50 -17.38
CA THR A 87 -9.36 16.33 -18.18
C THR A 87 -9.94 14.96 -17.92
N ASN A 88 -11.12 14.92 -17.30
CA ASN A 88 -11.80 13.69 -16.91
C ASN A 88 -13.03 13.37 -17.78
N GLN A 89 -13.28 14.18 -18.83
CA GLN A 89 -14.45 14.06 -19.72
C GLN A 89 -15.79 14.03 -18.97
N GLY A 90 -15.86 14.68 -17.79
CA GLY A 90 -17.05 14.68 -16.94
C GLY A 90 -17.18 13.46 -16.03
N LEU A 91 -16.19 12.57 -16.01
CA LEU A 91 -16.12 11.44 -15.09
C LEU A 91 -15.45 11.86 -13.78
N GLU A 92 -16.11 11.65 -12.66
CA GLU A 92 -15.51 11.84 -11.35
C GLU A 92 -15.78 10.61 -10.49
N LEU A 93 -14.74 10.14 -9.83
CA LEU A 93 -14.82 9.11 -8.82
C LEU A 93 -14.19 9.66 -7.55
N ALA A 94 -14.87 9.50 -6.43
CA ALA A 94 -14.36 9.87 -5.13
C ALA A 94 -14.40 8.64 -4.22
N LEU A 95 -13.22 8.31 -3.71
CA LEU A 95 -12.99 7.33 -2.67
C LEU A 95 -12.43 8.05 -1.44
N PRO A 96 -12.53 7.48 -0.23
CA PRO A 96 -11.87 8.03 0.93
C PRO A 96 -10.37 8.12 0.68
N ALA A 97 -9.76 9.27 0.92
CA ALA A 97 -8.31 9.41 0.84
C ALA A 97 -7.59 8.54 1.88
N ARG A 98 -8.26 8.33 3.02
CA ARG A 98 -7.80 7.51 4.14
C ARG A 98 -8.95 6.67 4.68
N VAL A 99 -8.64 5.43 5.06
CA VAL A 99 -9.53 4.52 5.78
C VAL A 99 -8.85 4.08 7.07
N ASP A 100 -9.52 4.25 8.20
CA ASP A 100 -9.06 3.76 9.50
C ASP A 100 -9.92 2.55 9.90
N GLY A 101 -9.27 1.48 10.38
CA GLY A 101 -9.96 0.24 10.72
C GLY A 101 -9.21 -0.61 11.74
N ASN A 102 -9.78 -1.76 12.07
CA ASN A 102 -9.14 -2.75 12.94
C ASN A 102 -9.21 -4.13 12.29
N VAL A 103 -8.21 -4.97 12.55
CA VAL A 103 -8.17 -6.34 12.03
C VAL A 103 -9.43 -7.11 12.46
N GLY A 104 -10.07 -7.77 11.50
CA GLY A 104 -11.27 -8.57 11.68
C GLY A 104 -12.55 -7.78 11.98
N LYS A 105 -12.51 -6.44 11.92
CA LYS A 105 -13.69 -5.59 12.12
C LYS A 105 -14.15 -4.97 10.81
N ALA A 106 -15.45 -5.07 10.55
CA ALA A 106 -16.04 -4.44 9.39
C ALA A 106 -15.91 -2.91 9.47
N SER A 107 -15.39 -2.31 8.40
CA SER A 107 -15.31 -0.87 8.18
C SER A 107 -16.22 -0.51 7.01
N GLU A 108 -16.93 0.61 7.09
CA GLU A 108 -17.77 1.09 6.00
C GLU A 108 -16.93 1.92 5.02
N LEU A 109 -17.07 1.64 3.73
CA LEU A 109 -16.55 2.44 2.65
C LEU A 109 -17.69 3.12 1.90
N THR A 110 -17.44 4.35 1.47
CA THR A 110 -18.34 5.12 0.61
C THR A 110 -17.65 5.39 -0.72
N ILE A 111 -18.32 5.09 -1.82
CA ILE A 111 -17.91 5.46 -3.16
C ILE A 111 -18.90 6.49 -3.67
N THR A 112 -18.39 7.57 -4.29
CA THR A 112 -19.22 8.54 -5.00
C THR A 112 -18.74 8.62 -6.44
N ALA A 113 -19.67 8.61 -7.40
CA ALA A 113 -19.35 8.76 -8.81
C ALA A 113 -20.28 9.74 -9.51
N ILE A 114 -19.72 10.51 -10.44
CA ILE A 114 -20.42 11.42 -11.35
C ILE A 114 -19.97 11.08 -12.76
N ALA A 115 -20.90 11.07 -13.70
CA ALA A 115 -20.61 10.83 -15.10
C ALA A 115 -21.66 11.52 -15.97
N PRO A 116 -21.37 11.76 -17.27
CA PRO A 116 -22.38 12.13 -18.25
C PRO A 116 -23.56 11.14 -18.24
N SER A 117 -24.76 11.62 -18.51
CA SER A 117 -25.95 10.75 -18.53
C SER A 117 -26.00 9.84 -19.75
N GLY A 118 -26.74 8.73 -19.65
CA GLY A 118 -27.16 7.93 -20.81
C GLY A 118 -26.27 6.74 -21.18
N THR A 119 -25.18 6.48 -20.44
CA THR A 119 -24.38 5.25 -20.58
C THR A 119 -24.10 4.65 -19.21
N ASP A 120 -24.19 3.33 -19.11
CA ASP A 120 -23.84 2.57 -17.91
C ASP A 120 -22.39 2.84 -17.49
N LEU A 121 -22.14 2.78 -16.18
CA LEU A 121 -20.83 3.01 -15.58
C LEU A 121 -20.23 1.70 -15.10
N HIS A 122 -18.93 1.59 -15.27
CA HIS A 122 -18.13 0.55 -14.66
C HIS A 122 -17.13 1.20 -13.70
N ILE A 123 -17.20 0.84 -12.43
CA ILE A 123 -16.31 1.35 -11.39
C ILE A 123 -15.46 0.18 -10.92
N THR A 124 -14.16 0.32 -11.05
CA THR A 124 -13.20 -0.63 -10.52
C THR A 124 -12.48 0.00 -9.34
N GLN A 125 -12.73 -0.54 -8.16
CA GLN A 125 -12.05 -0.16 -6.93
C GLN A 125 -10.94 -1.13 -6.60
N ALA A 126 -9.72 -0.63 -6.55
CA ALA A 126 -8.59 -1.36 -6.01
C ALA A 126 -8.67 -1.41 -4.48
N LEU A 127 -8.36 -2.58 -3.93
CA LEU A 127 -8.29 -2.83 -2.49
C LEU A 127 -6.88 -3.31 -2.15
N PRO A 128 -6.34 -2.94 -0.99
CA PRO A 128 -5.05 -3.47 -0.56
C PRO A 128 -5.14 -4.98 -0.31
N ALA A 129 -4.01 -5.67 -0.41
CA ALA A 129 -3.91 -7.06 -0.02
C ALA A 129 -4.33 -7.25 1.44
N GLY A 130 -5.04 -8.35 1.72
CA GLY A 130 -5.56 -8.62 3.06
C GLY A 130 -6.77 -7.77 3.45
N VAL A 131 -7.51 -7.20 2.50
CA VAL A 131 -8.85 -6.65 2.74
C VAL A 131 -9.88 -7.52 2.03
N GLN A 132 -10.85 -8.02 2.79
CA GLN A 132 -11.97 -8.79 2.28
C GLN A 132 -13.19 -7.89 2.13
N VAL A 133 -14.01 -8.12 1.10
CA VAL A 133 -15.26 -7.38 0.92
C VAL A 133 -16.42 -8.16 1.54
N ASP A 134 -17.29 -7.47 2.26
CA ASP A 134 -18.51 -8.05 2.81
C ASP A 134 -19.56 -8.20 1.69
N THR A 135 -19.63 -9.39 1.10
CA THR A 135 -20.55 -9.70 0.00
C THR A 135 -22.02 -9.38 0.31
N PRO A 136 -22.56 -9.64 1.52
CA PRO A 136 -23.93 -9.25 1.86
C PRO A 136 -24.20 -7.75 1.70
N SER A 137 -23.26 -6.87 2.07
CA SER A 137 -23.42 -5.43 1.85
C SER A 137 -23.52 -5.05 0.36
N LEU A 138 -22.82 -5.75 -0.53
CA LEU A 138 -22.93 -5.54 -1.98
C LEU A 138 -24.21 -6.11 -2.57
N GLN A 139 -24.65 -7.28 -2.08
CA GLN A 139 -25.94 -7.86 -2.49
C GLN A 139 -27.12 -6.97 -2.11
N ALA A 140 -27.02 -6.25 -1.00
CA ALA A 140 -28.02 -5.24 -0.63
C ALA A 140 -28.10 -4.10 -1.66
N LEU A 141 -26.96 -3.67 -2.23
CA LEU A 141 -26.94 -2.65 -3.30
C LEU A 141 -27.60 -3.17 -4.58
N VAL A 142 -27.36 -4.44 -4.94
CA VAL A 142 -28.04 -5.08 -6.08
C VAL A 142 -29.54 -5.16 -5.85
N THR A 143 -29.96 -5.61 -4.66
CA THR A 143 -31.37 -5.74 -4.29
C THR A 143 -32.09 -4.39 -4.28
N ALA A 144 -31.40 -3.33 -3.87
CA ALA A 144 -31.90 -1.96 -3.90
C ALA A 144 -31.88 -1.32 -5.30
N ASN A 145 -31.44 -2.06 -6.33
CA ASN A 145 -31.26 -1.58 -7.70
C ASN A 145 -30.30 -0.36 -7.78
N ALA A 146 -29.39 -0.22 -6.81
CA ALA A 146 -28.36 0.82 -6.82
C ALA A 146 -27.21 0.46 -7.78
N ILE A 147 -26.90 -0.83 -7.89
CA ILE A 147 -25.97 -1.40 -8.87
C ILE A 147 -26.66 -2.57 -9.57
N THR A 148 -26.28 -2.84 -10.82
CA THR A 148 -26.83 -3.97 -11.58
C THR A 148 -26.21 -5.29 -11.13
N ARG A 149 -24.89 -5.27 -10.90
CA ARG A 149 -24.10 -6.43 -10.44
C ARG A 149 -22.75 -5.97 -9.92
N PHE A 150 -22.02 -6.88 -9.29
CA PHE A 150 -20.64 -6.68 -8.89
C PHE A 150 -19.81 -7.92 -9.21
N GLU A 151 -18.50 -7.73 -9.38
CA GLU A 151 -17.52 -8.81 -9.46
C GLU A 151 -16.43 -8.58 -8.41
N LEU A 152 -15.92 -9.69 -7.87
CA LEU A 152 -14.81 -9.67 -6.91
C LEU A 152 -13.65 -10.46 -7.50
N SER A 153 -12.47 -9.86 -7.47
CA SER A 153 -11.21 -10.56 -7.71
C SER A 153 -10.22 -10.20 -6.62
N ASP A 154 -9.09 -10.90 -6.56
CA ASP A 154 -8.06 -10.58 -5.57
C ASP A 154 -7.63 -9.11 -5.70
N GLY A 155 -7.65 -8.38 -4.58
CA GLY A 155 -7.32 -6.95 -4.51
C GLY A 155 -8.25 -5.99 -5.28
N LYS A 156 -9.45 -6.42 -5.70
CA LYS A 156 -10.31 -5.58 -6.56
C LYS A 156 -11.81 -5.86 -6.40
N LEU A 157 -12.60 -4.79 -6.43
CA LEU A 157 -14.05 -4.81 -6.52
C LEU A 157 -14.47 -4.11 -7.81
N GLU A 158 -15.31 -4.75 -8.62
CA GLU A 158 -15.94 -4.14 -9.78
C GLU A 158 -17.43 -3.93 -9.52
N LEU A 159 -17.91 -2.73 -9.81
CA LEU A 159 -19.32 -2.36 -9.72
C LEU A 159 -19.83 -1.95 -11.09
N PHE A 160 -20.98 -2.50 -11.47
CA PHE A 160 -21.69 -2.16 -12.70
C PHE A 160 -22.92 -1.36 -12.31
N VAL A 161 -22.97 -0.10 -12.73
CA VAL A 161 -23.99 0.87 -12.36
C VAL A 161 -24.76 1.26 -13.61
N HIS A 162 -26.08 1.36 -13.50
CA HIS A 162 -26.91 1.88 -14.58
C HIS A 162 -26.53 3.31 -14.96
N ALA A 163 -26.85 3.68 -16.19
CA ALA A 163 -26.76 5.05 -16.66
C ALA A 163 -27.41 6.02 -15.67
N LEU A 164 -26.67 7.08 -15.33
CA LEU A 164 -27.16 8.12 -14.43
C LEU A 164 -28.06 9.09 -15.19
N ASP A 165 -29.07 9.60 -14.49
CA ASP A 165 -29.88 10.73 -14.95
C ASP A 165 -29.02 12.03 -15.00
N PRO A 166 -29.39 13.01 -15.83
CA PRO A 166 -28.69 14.29 -15.87
C PRO A 166 -28.57 14.95 -14.49
N GLY A 167 -27.33 15.20 -14.04
CA GLY A 167 -27.03 15.81 -12.74
C GLY A 167 -27.13 14.84 -11.54
N GLN A 168 -27.42 13.56 -11.77
CA GLN A 168 -27.44 12.55 -10.72
C GLN A 168 -26.01 12.19 -10.30
N THR A 169 -25.84 12.02 -8.99
CA THR A 169 -24.62 11.46 -8.39
C THR A 169 -24.91 10.05 -7.91
N PHE A 170 -24.06 9.10 -8.28
CA PHE A 170 -24.08 7.77 -7.70
C PHE A 170 -23.37 7.80 -6.34
N THR A 171 -23.98 7.20 -5.33
CA THR A 171 -23.35 7.00 -4.01
C THR A 171 -23.69 5.61 -3.50
N ALA A 172 -22.66 4.84 -3.14
CA ALA A 172 -22.83 3.52 -2.57
C ALA A 172 -21.99 3.35 -1.31
N LYS A 173 -22.56 2.62 -0.35
CA LYS A 173 -21.90 2.22 0.88
C LYS A 173 -21.84 0.72 0.95
N TYR A 174 -20.68 0.20 1.30
CA TYR A 174 -20.47 -1.23 1.47
C TYR A 174 -19.40 -1.47 2.53
N LYS A 175 -19.31 -2.69 3.03
CA LYS A 175 -18.41 -3.04 4.13
C LYS A 175 -17.20 -3.81 3.64
N VAL A 176 -16.09 -3.60 4.32
CA VAL A 176 -14.82 -4.30 4.11
C VAL A 176 -14.25 -4.75 5.45
N ILE A 177 -13.51 -5.84 5.45
CA ILE A 177 -12.92 -6.47 6.63
C ILE A 177 -11.41 -6.60 6.39
N PRO A 178 -10.59 -5.73 6.99
CA PRO A 178 -9.14 -5.88 6.98
C PRO A 178 -8.72 -7.11 7.77
N THR A 179 -7.77 -7.88 7.25
CA THR A 179 -7.20 -9.09 7.88
C THR A 179 -5.72 -8.91 8.23
N LEU A 180 -5.11 -7.79 7.86
CA LEU A 180 -3.72 -7.44 8.15
C LEU A 180 -3.65 -6.07 8.84
N ALA A 181 -2.81 -5.96 9.87
CA ALA A 181 -2.53 -4.69 10.54
C ALA A 181 -1.41 -3.92 9.84
N GLY A 182 -1.37 -2.60 10.03
CA GLY A 182 -0.34 -1.71 9.50
C GLY A 182 -0.88 -0.63 8.56
N THR A 183 0.04 0.01 7.85
CA THR A 183 -0.27 0.96 6.78
C THR A 183 -0.31 0.23 5.45
N LEU A 184 -1.49 0.11 4.85
CA LEU A 184 -1.70 -0.55 3.56
C LEU A 184 -2.07 0.49 2.49
N HIS A 185 -1.73 0.21 1.24
CA HIS A 185 -2.05 1.06 0.10
C HIS A 185 -2.81 0.25 -0.93
N SER A 186 -3.94 0.78 -1.42
CA SER A 186 -4.58 0.22 -2.61
C SER A 186 -3.76 0.55 -3.86
N ALA A 187 -4.08 -0.08 -4.99
CA ALA A 187 -3.71 0.48 -6.28
C ALA A 187 -4.61 1.68 -6.64
N ALA A 188 -4.41 2.24 -7.83
CA ALA A 188 -5.34 3.21 -8.40
C ALA A 188 -6.70 2.55 -8.67
N SER A 189 -7.77 3.28 -8.40
CA SER A 189 -9.13 2.88 -8.80
C SER A 189 -9.53 3.65 -10.05
N GLN A 190 -10.52 3.16 -10.78
CA GLN A 190 -10.96 3.77 -12.03
C GLN A 190 -12.47 3.78 -12.16
N ILE A 191 -12.96 4.76 -12.93
CA ILE A 191 -14.32 4.85 -13.42
C ILE A 191 -14.28 4.88 -14.95
N GLU A 192 -15.17 4.12 -15.58
CA GLU A 192 -15.25 3.94 -17.01
C GLU A 192 -16.68 4.18 -17.50
N GLN A 193 -16.79 4.85 -18.64
CA GLN A 193 -18.03 5.03 -19.38
C GLN A 193 -17.74 4.98 -20.89
N GLY A 194 -18.25 3.96 -21.57
CA GLY A 194 -17.96 3.76 -23.00
C GLY A 194 -16.46 3.57 -23.26
N ALA A 195 -15.84 4.48 -24.02
CA ALA A 195 -14.40 4.45 -24.32
C ALA A 195 -13.56 5.35 -23.39
N SER A 196 -14.21 6.05 -22.45
CA SER A 196 -13.57 7.00 -21.55
C SER A 196 -13.31 6.35 -20.20
N ALA A 197 -12.11 6.52 -19.67
CA ALA A 197 -11.69 6.03 -18.37
C ALA A 197 -11.00 7.16 -17.60
N PHE A 198 -11.21 7.21 -16.29
CA PHE A 198 -10.57 8.16 -15.40
C PHE A 198 -10.07 7.45 -14.14
N HIS A 199 -8.82 7.69 -13.77
CA HIS A 199 -8.22 7.07 -12.60
C HIS A 199 -8.17 8.02 -11.41
N VAL A 200 -8.32 7.46 -10.22
CA VAL A 200 -8.23 8.18 -8.95
C VAL A 200 -7.08 7.65 -8.11
N GLN A 201 -6.59 8.55 -7.26
CA GLN A 201 -5.46 8.28 -6.40
C GLN A 201 -5.73 7.09 -5.47
N PRO A 202 -4.72 6.25 -5.20
CA PRO A 202 -4.80 5.22 -4.18
C PRO A 202 -5.27 5.70 -2.80
N THR A 203 -6.09 4.89 -2.15
CA THR A 203 -6.50 5.09 -0.76
C THR A 203 -5.42 4.54 0.19
N THR A 204 -5.12 5.30 1.23
CA THR A 204 -4.26 4.83 2.34
C THR A 204 -5.10 4.23 3.45
N TRP A 205 -4.68 3.08 3.98
CA TRP A 205 -5.41 2.34 5.01
C TRP A 205 -4.54 2.22 6.26
N ILE A 206 -5.08 2.62 7.40
CA ILE A 206 -4.41 2.50 8.69
C ILE A 206 -5.20 1.51 9.54
N ILE A 207 -4.66 0.29 9.65
CA ILE A 207 -5.32 -0.83 10.33
C ILE A 207 -4.58 -1.16 11.62
N LYS A 208 -5.32 -1.23 12.72
CA LYS A 208 -4.82 -1.59 14.05
C LYS A 208 -5.17 -3.03 14.43
#